data_AF-A0A2A5C8I8-F1
#
_entry.id   AF-A0A2A5C8I8-F1
#
_cell.length_a   1.000
_cell.length_b   1.000
_cell.length_c   1.000
_cell.angle_alpha   90.00
_cell.angle_beta   90.00
_cell.angle_gamma   90.00
#
_symmetry.space_group_name_H-M   'P 1'
#
loop_
_entity.id
_entity.type
_entity.pdbx_description
1 polymer ?
#
loop_
_entity_poly.entity_id
_entity_poly.type
_entity_poly.pdbx_seq_one_letter_code
_entity_poly.pdbx_strand_id
1 'polypeptide(L)'
;MGDLSYQQRAVFERLSVNNEKFTQLNNDMKTRANFLTAASTAIVGIITASKFLPESSSSTGIEFILLSFVCLCSIGIYWFAAMIWKGGNTALTGPSDLDKLYNSYINKDADATYGNMLSDLCEAFDQNEQENAARGRCLDRMVMFFIFQLIFLAISIGWASYAALW
;
A
#
# COMPACT_ATOMS: atom_id res chain seq x y z
N MET A 1 5.95 -38.37 -13.55
CA MET A 1 6.15 -36.95 -13.84
C MET A 1 7.03 -36.87 -15.07
N GLY A 2 6.45 -36.64 -16.24
CA GLY A 2 7.23 -36.44 -17.46
C GLY A 2 7.90 -35.07 -17.41
N ASP A 3 9.15 -34.99 -17.85
CA ASP A 3 9.86 -33.71 -17.96
C ASP A 3 9.07 -32.76 -18.84
N LEU A 4 8.87 -31.53 -18.35
CA LEU A 4 8.32 -30.44 -19.15
C LEU A 4 9.16 -30.28 -20.41
N SER A 5 8.51 -30.06 -21.55
CA SER A 5 9.25 -29.72 -22.76
C SER A 5 10.07 -28.44 -22.52
N TYR A 6 11.18 -28.27 -23.24
CA TYR A 6 12.04 -27.09 -23.11
C TYR A 6 11.26 -25.77 -23.22
N GLN A 7 10.26 -25.73 -24.10
CA GLN A 7 9.38 -24.58 -24.29
C GLN A 7 8.48 -24.34 -23.08
N GLN A 8 7.90 -25.40 -22.50
CA GLN A 8 7.07 -25.32 -21.30
C GLN A 8 7.89 -24.87 -20.07
N ARG A 9 9.14 -25.30 -19.97
CA ARG A 9 10.04 -24.86 -18.89
C ARG A 9 10.39 -23.37 -19.01
N ALA A 10 10.72 -22.91 -20.22
CA ALA A 10 11.08 -21.51 -20.47
C ALA A 10 9.94 -20.53 -20.19
N VAL A 11 8.69 -20.90 -20.51
CA VAL A 11 7.52 -20.07 -20.22
C VAL A 11 7.23 -20.00 -18.72
N PHE A 12 7.29 -21.14 -18.02
CA PHE A 12 7.09 -21.19 -16.57
C PHE A 12 8.12 -20.32 -15.82
N GLU A 13 9.39 -20.41 -16.20
CA GLU A 13 10.47 -19.63 -15.58
C GLU A 13 10.28 -18.12 -15.78
N ARG A 14 9.86 -17.68 -16.97
CA ARG A 14 9.53 -16.27 -17.21
C ARG A 14 8.37 -15.78 -16.36
N LEU A 15 7.33 -16.60 -16.21
CA LEU A 15 6.18 -16.28 -15.37
C LEU A 15 6.55 -16.26 -13.89
N SER A 16 7.38 -17.19 -13.39
CA SER A 16 7.79 -17.15 -11.98
C SER A 16 8.60 -15.90 -11.66
N VAL A 17 9.54 -15.51 -12.54
CA VAL A 17 10.35 -14.29 -12.40
C VAL A 17 9.46 -13.03 -12.38
N ASN A 18 8.44 -12.96 -13.24
CA ASN A 18 7.54 -11.82 -13.24
C ASN A 18 6.69 -11.76 -11.96
N ASN A 19 6.24 -12.90 -11.43
CA ASN A 19 5.47 -12.96 -10.19
C ASN A 19 6.31 -12.51 -8.98
N GLU A 20 7.59 -12.88 -8.95
CA GLU A 20 8.54 -12.42 -7.94
C GLU A 20 8.68 -10.88 -7.96
N LYS A 21 8.79 -10.28 -9.15
CA LYS A 21 8.82 -8.82 -9.31
C LYS A 21 7.57 -8.13 -8.77
N PHE A 22 6.38 -8.67 -9.03
CA PHE A 22 5.14 -8.13 -8.47
C PHE A 22 5.07 -8.24 -6.96
N THR A 23 5.56 -9.35 -6.40
CA THR A 23 5.66 -9.54 -4.96
C THR A 23 6.59 -8.51 -4.34
N GLN A 24 7.75 -8.26 -4.97
CA GLN A 24 8.69 -7.23 -4.54
C GLN A 24 8.08 -5.83 -4.60
N LEU A 25 7.42 -5.46 -5.70
CA LEU A 25 6.71 -4.18 -5.83
C LEU A 25 5.67 -3.97 -4.73
N ASN A 26 4.90 -5.00 -4.40
CA ASN A 26 3.90 -4.96 -3.33
C ASN A 26 4.56 -4.73 -1.95
N ASN A 27 5.68 -5.41 -1.68
CA ASN A 27 6.45 -5.22 -0.45
C ASN A 27 7.05 -3.81 -0.36
N ASP A 28 7.54 -3.27 -1.48
CA ASP A 28 8.06 -1.90 -1.55
C ASP A 28 6.96 -0.87 -1.29
N MET A 29 5.77 -1.05 -1.87
CA MET A 29 4.61 -0.18 -1.61
C MET A 29 4.21 -0.20 -0.14
N LYS A 30 4.17 -1.38 0.49
CA LYS A 30 3.90 -1.51 1.94
C LYS A 30 4.96 -0.81 2.78
N THR A 31 6.24 -0.96 2.42
CA THR A 31 7.35 -0.31 3.12
C THR A 31 7.25 1.21 3.06
N ARG A 32 6.92 1.76 1.88
CA ARG A 32 6.69 3.20 1.70
C ARG A 32 5.48 3.70 2.48
N ALA A 33 4.38 2.94 2.47
CA ALA A 33 3.20 3.27 3.27
C ALA A 33 3.54 3.27 4.78
N ASN A 34 4.30 2.28 5.27
CA ASN A 34 4.77 2.23 6.67
C ASN A 34 5.62 3.45 7.03
N PHE A 35 6.54 3.85 6.14
CA PHE A 35 7.37 5.02 6.34
C PHE A 35 6.54 6.31 6.48
N LEU A 36 5.59 6.53 5.55
CA LEU A 36 4.70 7.71 5.60
C LEU A 36 3.83 7.74 6.86
N THR A 37 3.30 6.59 7.25
CA THR A 37 2.53 6.46 8.49
C THR A 37 3.40 6.81 9.71
N ALA A 38 4.59 6.23 9.84
CA ALA A 38 5.50 6.49 10.95
C ALA A 38 5.92 7.97 11.02
N ALA A 39 6.22 8.59 9.87
CA ALA A 39 6.54 10.01 9.78
C ALA A 39 5.37 10.89 10.23
N SER A 40 4.15 10.57 9.78
CA SER A 40 2.93 11.28 10.20
C SER A 40 2.70 11.16 11.72
N THR A 41 2.88 9.96 12.29
CA THR A 41 2.77 9.74 13.75
C THR A 41 3.78 10.57 14.52
N ALA A 42 5.02 10.64 14.04
CA ALA A 42 6.07 11.45 14.66
C ALA A 42 5.70 12.94 14.67
N ILE A 43 5.15 13.46 13.56
CA ILE A 43 4.67 14.85 13.48
C ILE A 43 3.61 15.13 14.55
N VAL A 44 2.58 14.27 14.64
CA VAL A 44 1.52 14.44 15.64
C VAL A 44 2.08 14.35 17.06
N GLY A 45 3.02 13.43 17.31
CA GLY A 45 3.70 13.28 18.60
C GLY A 45 4.49 14.53 19.00
N ILE A 46 5.27 15.11 18.09
CA ILE A 46 6.06 16.33 18.33
C ILE A 46 5.14 17.50 18.71
N ILE A 47 4.04 17.70 17.99
CA ILE A 47 3.13 18.83 18.27
C ILE A 47 2.36 18.61 19.58
N THR A 48 1.96 17.38 19.84
CA THR A 48 1.31 17.03 21.11
C THR A 48 2.25 17.31 22.28
N ALA A 49 3.52 16.90 22.17
CA ALA A 49 4.54 17.17 23.17
C ALA A 49 4.82 18.67 23.35
N SER A 50 4.85 19.45 22.26
CA SER A 50 5.06 20.91 22.35
C SER A 50 3.93 21.63 23.09
N LYS A 51 2.68 21.17 22.96
CA LYS A 51 1.54 21.71 23.73
C LYS A 51 1.58 21.39 25.23
N PHE A 52 2.37 20.40 25.66
CA PHE A 52 2.60 20.09 27.08
C PHE A 52 3.78 20.86 27.69
N LEU A 53 4.50 21.66 26.90
CA LEU A 53 5.46 22.62 27.44
C LEU A 53 4.67 23.78 28.07
N PRO A 54 5.07 24.27 29.26
CA PRO A 54 4.33 25.30 29.96
C PRO A 54 4.44 26.63 29.20
N GLU A 55 3.41 26.97 28.42
CA GLU A 55 3.32 28.25 27.73
C GLU A 55 2.53 29.27 28.57
N SER A 56 3.17 30.41 28.82
CA SER A 56 2.61 31.62 29.42
C SER A 56 1.82 32.49 28.41
N SER A 57 1.70 32.05 27.17
CA SER A 57 1.01 32.76 26.08
C SER A 57 -0.40 32.23 25.87
N SER A 58 -1.40 33.11 25.98
CA SER A 58 -2.79 32.82 25.64
C SER A 58 -2.91 32.51 24.15
N SER A 59 -2.84 31.23 23.76
CA SER A 59 -2.96 30.84 22.36
C SER A 59 -4.34 31.18 21.79
N THR A 60 -4.37 31.88 20.65
CA THR A 60 -5.57 32.15 19.87
C THR A 60 -6.15 30.86 19.27
N GLY A 61 -7.48 30.75 19.18
CA GLY A 61 -8.18 29.54 18.71
C GLY A 61 -7.81 29.00 17.31
N ILE A 62 -7.12 29.79 16.48
CA ILE A 62 -6.70 29.43 15.12
C ILE A 62 -5.67 28.30 15.10
N GLU A 63 -4.76 28.25 16.07
CA GLU A 63 -3.77 27.16 16.17
C GLU A 63 -4.42 25.80 16.38
N PHE A 64 -5.49 25.74 17.18
CA PHE A 64 -6.25 24.51 17.42
C PHE A 64 -6.95 24.03 16.15
N ILE A 65 -7.42 24.94 15.30
CA ILE A 65 -8.02 24.60 14.01
C ILE A 65 -6.96 23.99 13.09
N LEU A 66 -5.79 24.64 12.96
CA LEU A 66 -4.68 24.14 12.13
C LEU A 66 -4.16 22.79 12.64
N LEU A 67 -4.06 22.61 13.95
CA LEU A 67 -3.68 21.34 14.56
C LEU A 67 -4.71 20.23 14.26
N SER A 68 -6.00 20.56 14.29
CA SER A 68 -7.06 19.62 13.95
C SER A 68 -6.96 19.16 12.49
N PHE A 69 -6.57 20.05 11.57
CA PHE A 69 -6.31 19.67 10.17
C PHE A 69 -5.10 18.74 10.04
N VAL A 70 -4.01 18.97 10.78
CA VAL A 70 -2.86 18.05 10.82
C VAL A 70 -3.29 16.65 11.29
N CYS A 71 -4.14 16.56 12.32
CA CYS A 71 -4.68 15.30 12.80
C CYS A 71 -5.59 14.62 11.77
N LEU A 72 -6.46 15.37 11.08
CA LEU A 72 -7.29 14.84 9.99
C LEU A 72 -6.44 14.29 8.83
N CYS A 73 -5.35 14.96 8.49
CA CYS A 73 -4.40 14.45 7.49
C CYS A 73 -3.78 13.12 7.94
N SER A 74 -3.42 13.00 9.22
CA SER A 74 -2.90 11.75 9.78
C SER A 74 -3.92 10.61 9.68
N ILE A 75 -5.19 10.85 10.03
CA ILE A 75 -6.26 9.86 9.88
C ILE A 75 -6.39 9.43 8.40
N GLY A 76 -6.32 10.38 7.46
CA GLY A 76 -6.32 10.09 6.03
C GLY A 76 -5.16 9.17 5.62
N ILE A 77 -3.93 9.47 6.07
CA ILE A 77 -2.74 8.65 5.81
C ILE A 77 -2.94 7.23 6.34
N TYR A 78 -3.42 7.07 7.58
CA TYR A 78 -3.71 5.76 8.17
C TYR A 78 -4.80 4.99 7.41
N TRP A 79 -5.83 5.68 6.92
CA TRP A 79 -6.90 5.07 6.13
C TRP A 79 -6.37 4.48 4.82
N PHE A 80 -5.56 5.24 4.07
CA PHE A 80 -4.95 4.74 2.84
C PHE A 80 -3.88 3.66 3.12
N ALA A 81 -3.12 3.77 4.22
CA ALA A 81 -2.19 2.74 4.64
C ALA A 81 -2.91 1.40 4.90
N ALA A 82 -4.06 1.43 5.58
CA ALA A 82 -4.89 0.24 5.80
C ALA A 82 -5.35 -0.42 4.49
N MET A 83 -5.71 0.38 3.48
CA MET A 83 -6.06 -0.15 2.15
C MET A 83 -4.87 -0.79 1.42
N ILE A 84 -3.66 -0.31 1.64
CA ILE A 84 -2.42 -0.93 1.10
C ILE A 84 -2.06 -2.20 1.89
N TRP A 85 -2.25 -2.20 3.22
CA TRP A 85 -1.94 -3.32 4.10
C TRP A 85 -2.91 -4.48 4.00
N LYS A 86 -4.16 -4.25 3.59
CA LYS A 86 -5.18 -5.28 3.36
C LYS A 86 -4.64 -6.46 2.51
N GLY A 87 -3.57 -6.24 1.76
CA GLY A 87 -2.86 -7.28 1.03
C GLY A 87 -3.57 -7.60 -0.27
N GLY A 88 -2.79 -8.16 -1.20
CA GLY A 88 -3.34 -8.68 -2.44
C GLY A 88 -3.55 -10.15 -2.35
N ASN A 89 -4.47 -10.65 -3.15
CA ASN A 89 -4.65 -12.08 -3.25
C ASN A 89 -3.44 -12.64 -4.03
N THR A 90 -2.38 -12.99 -3.29
CA THR A 90 -1.16 -13.61 -3.88
C THR A 90 -1.34 -15.11 -4.09
N ALA A 91 -2.50 -15.65 -3.75
CA ALA A 91 -2.88 -16.99 -4.17
C ALA A 91 -3.13 -16.95 -5.68
N LEU A 92 -2.47 -17.86 -6.42
CA LEU A 92 -2.99 -18.29 -7.73
C LEU A 92 -4.49 -18.47 -7.55
N THR A 93 -5.30 -17.89 -8.43
CA THR A 93 -6.74 -18.15 -8.55
C THR A 93 -6.97 -19.58 -9.01
N GLY A 94 -6.46 -20.53 -8.22
CA GLY A 94 -6.80 -21.93 -8.33
C GLY A 94 -8.19 -22.09 -7.75
N PRO A 95 -9.07 -22.84 -8.42
CA PRO A 95 -10.36 -23.17 -7.85
C PRO A 95 -10.14 -23.88 -6.50
N SER A 96 -10.60 -23.28 -5.41
CA SER A 96 -10.76 -23.97 -4.12
C SER A 96 -11.82 -25.09 -4.18
N ASP A 97 -12.47 -25.20 -5.33
CA ASP A 97 -13.45 -26.20 -5.70
C ASP A 97 -12.76 -27.44 -6.25
N LEU A 98 -12.83 -28.52 -5.47
CA LEU A 98 -12.16 -29.81 -5.74
C LEU A 98 -12.55 -30.36 -7.12
N ASP A 99 -13.79 -30.14 -7.56
CA ASP A 99 -14.30 -30.62 -8.84
C ASP A 99 -13.70 -29.88 -10.03
N LYS A 100 -13.47 -28.57 -9.89
CA LYS A 100 -12.75 -27.78 -10.90
C LYS A 100 -11.28 -28.18 -10.95
N LEU A 101 -10.65 -28.41 -9.81
CA LEU A 101 -9.24 -28.86 -9.76
C LEU A 101 -9.08 -30.24 -10.43
N TYR A 102 -10.00 -31.16 -10.15
CA TYR A 102 -10.02 -32.49 -10.74
C TYR A 102 -10.21 -32.44 -12.26
N ASN A 103 -11.18 -31.67 -12.74
CA ASN A 103 -11.48 -31.58 -14.18
C ASN A 103 -10.48 -30.74 -14.98
N SER A 104 -9.74 -29.83 -14.33
CA SER A 104 -8.78 -28.94 -15.01
C SER A 104 -7.34 -29.47 -14.97
N TYR A 105 -6.97 -30.25 -13.93
CA TYR A 105 -5.59 -30.68 -13.72
C TYR A 105 -5.39 -32.19 -13.63
N ILE A 106 -6.33 -32.94 -13.04
CA ILE A 106 -6.16 -34.37 -12.72
C ILE A 106 -6.69 -35.27 -13.85
N ASN A 107 -7.83 -34.93 -14.43
CA ASN A 107 -8.50 -35.70 -15.49
C ASN A 107 -8.16 -35.21 -16.91
N LYS A 108 -6.97 -34.61 -17.08
CA LYS A 108 -6.52 -34.02 -18.35
C LYS A 108 -5.13 -34.53 -18.72
N ASP A 109 -4.88 -34.60 -20.02
CA ASP A 109 -3.56 -34.91 -20.56
C ASP A 109 -2.55 -33.82 -20.16
N ALA A 110 -1.27 -34.19 -20.08
CA ALA A 110 -0.20 -33.33 -19.57
C ALA A 110 -0.16 -31.94 -20.26
N ASP A 111 -0.39 -31.88 -21.58
CA ASP A 111 -0.42 -30.61 -22.32
C ASP A 111 -1.64 -29.75 -21.99
N ALA A 112 -2.81 -30.36 -21.78
CA ALA A 112 -4.02 -29.65 -21.38
C ALA A 112 -3.92 -29.14 -19.92
N THR A 113 -3.34 -29.94 -19.03
CA THR A 113 -3.02 -29.53 -17.65
C THR A 113 -2.05 -28.35 -17.62
N TYR A 114 -1.00 -28.38 -18.46
CA TYR A 114 -0.06 -27.28 -18.58
C TYR A 114 -0.69 -26.02 -19.17
N GLY A 115 -1.57 -26.16 -20.17
CA GLY A 115 -2.35 -25.03 -20.73
C GLY A 115 -3.27 -24.38 -19.70
N ASN A 116 -3.95 -25.17 -18.87
CA ASN A 116 -4.80 -24.65 -17.79
C ASN A 116 -3.96 -23.95 -16.71
N MET A 117 -2.80 -24.51 -16.36
CA MET A 117 -1.85 -23.85 -15.45
C MET A 117 -1.41 -22.48 -15.96
N LEU A 118 -1.08 -22.37 -17.25
CA LEU A 118 -0.72 -21.10 -17.87
C LEU A 118 -1.89 -20.11 -17.87
N SER A 119 -3.11 -20.57 -18.12
CA SER A 119 -4.31 -19.73 -18.08
C SER A 119 -4.53 -19.14 -16.69
N ASP A 120 -4.48 -19.97 -15.65
CA ASP A 120 -4.67 -19.54 -14.26
C ASP A 120 -3.54 -18.58 -13.82
N LEU A 121 -2.31 -18.80 -14.29
CA LEU A 121 -1.19 -17.88 -14.10
C LEU A 121 -1.46 -16.52 -14.76
N CYS A 122 -1.89 -16.49 -16.02
CA CYS A 122 -2.22 -15.25 -16.72
C CYS A 122 -3.34 -14.48 -16.03
N GLU A 123 -4.39 -15.15 -15.58
CA GLU A 123 -5.47 -14.50 -14.84
C GLU A 123 -4.98 -13.91 -13.50
N ALA A 124 -4.14 -14.65 -12.78
CA ALA A 124 -3.51 -14.15 -11.56
C ALA A 124 -2.58 -12.94 -11.84
N PHE A 125 -1.92 -12.89 -13.00
CA PHE A 125 -1.13 -11.74 -13.43
C PHE A 125 -1.99 -10.50 -13.64
N ASP A 126 -3.07 -10.61 -14.41
CA ASP A 126 -3.96 -9.50 -14.71
C ASP A 126 -4.61 -8.94 -13.44
N GLN A 127 -5.02 -9.81 -12.52
CA GLN A 127 -5.56 -9.40 -11.22
C GLN A 127 -4.51 -8.69 -10.36
N ASN A 128 -3.28 -9.21 -10.28
CA ASN A 128 -2.19 -8.57 -9.54
C ASN A 128 -1.81 -7.21 -10.13
N GLU A 129 -1.83 -7.05 -11.45
CA GLU A 129 -1.57 -5.76 -12.09
C GLU A 129 -2.61 -4.72 -11.66
N GLN A 130 -3.90 -5.06 -11.75
CA GLN A 130 -4.99 -4.16 -11.36
C GLN A 130 -4.94 -3.79 -9.87
N GLU A 131 -4.67 -4.76 -9.01
CA GLU A 131 -4.53 -4.53 -7.57
C GLU A 131 -3.34 -3.63 -7.25
N ASN A 132 -2.18 -3.87 -7.88
CA ASN A 132 -0.98 -3.05 -7.68
C ASN A 132 -1.18 -1.63 -8.22
N ALA A 133 -1.88 -1.46 -9.35
CA ALA A 133 -2.25 -0.14 -9.85
C ALA A 133 -3.19 0.61 -8.89
N ALA A 134 -4.16 -0.09 -8.28
CA ALA A 134 -5.03 0.49 -7.26
C ALA A 134 -4.25 0.90 -5.99
N ARG A 135 -3.30 0.08 -5.55
CA ARG A 135 -2.41 0.40 -4.42
C ARG A 135 -1.49 1.57 -4.72
N GLY A 136 -0.94 1.64 -5.93
CA GLY A 136 -0.16 2.79 -6.40
C GLY A 136 -0.93 4.09 -6.25
N ARG A 137 -2.20 4.12 -6.72
CA ARG A 137 -3.08 5.29 -6.55
C ARG A 137 -3.37 5.62 -5.08
N CYS A 138 -3.44 4.62 -4.20
CA CYS A 138 -3.59 4.86 -2.76
C CYS A 138 -2.32 5.48 -2.16
N LEU A 139 -1.14 5.02 -2.58
CA LEU A 139 0.14 5.56 -2.14
C LEU A 139 0.31 7.02 -2.62
N ASP A 140 -0.06 7.35 -3.86
CA ASP A 140 -0.04 8.72 -4.36
C ASP A 140 -0.94 9.64 -3.52
N ARG A 141 -2.13 9.16 -3.15
CA ARG A 141 -3.02 9.89 -2.24
C ARG A 141 -2.41 10.04 -0.85
N MET A 142 -1.75 9.02 -0.29
CA MET A 142 -1.03 9.15 0.99
C MET A 142 0.02 10.24 0.94
N VAL A 143 0.82 10.31 -0.14
CA VAL A 143 1.83 11.35 -0.33
C VAL A 143 1.17 12.73 -0.37
N MET A 144 0.04 12.88 -1.07
CA MET A 144 -0.70 14.15 -1.11
C MET A 144 -1.19 14.58 0.28
N PHE A 145 -1.77 13.66 1.06
CA PHE A 145 -2.18 13.94 2.44
C PHE A 145 -1.00 14.30 3.35
N PHE A 146 0.14 13.64 3.18
CA PHE A 146 1.36 13.95 3.92
C PHE A 146 1.91 15.34 3.57
N ILE A 147 1.88 15.72 2.29
CA ILE A 147 2.25 17.09 1.87
C ILE A 147 1.32 18.13 2.51
N PHE A 148 0.01 17.90 2.52
CA PHE A 148 -0.91 18.81 3.20
C PHE A 148 -0.66 18.88 4.71
N GLN A 149 -0.35 17.76 5.34
CA GLN A 149 0.04 17.73 6.75
C GLN A 149 1.24 18.64 7.03
N LEU A 150 2.27 18.59 6.17
CA LEU A 150 3.45 19.45 6.29
C LEU A 150 3.13 20.93 6.04
N ILE A 151 2.26 21.24 5.08
CA ILE A 151 1.83 22.63 4.81
C ILE A 151 1.10 23.20 6.02
N PHE A 152 0.11 22.48 6.57
CA PHE A 152 -0.63 22.94 7.74
C PHE A 152 0.28 23.06 8.97
N LEU A 153 1.24 22.16 9.13
CA LEU A 153 2.26 22.26 10.18
C LEU A 153 3.10 23.52 10.03
N ALA A 154 3.63 23.79 8.82
CA ALA A 154 4.46 24.96 8.56
C ALA A 154 3.69 26.27 8.80
N ILE A 155 2.42 26.34 8.37
CA ILE A 155 1.55 27.50 8.64
C ILE A 155 1.30 27.65 10.13
N SER A 156 1.05 26.55 10.86
CA SER A 156 0.83 26.56 12.30
C SER A 156 2.05 27.10 13.06
N ILE A 157 3.26 26.61 12.72
CA ILE A 157 4.52 27.08 13.32
C ILE A 157 4.78 28.55 12.96
N GLY A 158 4.57 28.94 11.70
CA GLY A 158 4.75 30.32 11.26
C GLY A 158 3.80 31.28 11.97
N TRP A 159 2.55 30.87 12.16
CA TRP A 159 1.57 31.65 12.92
C TRP A 159 1.94 31.76 14.39
N ALA A 160 2.27 30.65 15.05
CA ALA A 160 2.69 30.65 16.45
C ALA A 160 3.94 31.53 16.67
N SER A 161 4.91 31.46 15.75
CA SER A 161 6.12 32.28 15.79
C SER A 161 5.82 33.78 15.60
N TYR A 162 4.90 34.11 14.69
CA TYR A 162 4.44 35.49 14.51
C TYR A 162 3.70 36.00 15.75
N ALA A 163 2.79 35.20 16.32
CA ALA A 163 2.03 35.54 17.51
C ALA A 163 2.94 35.75 18.75
N ALA A 164 4.08 35.07 18.83
CA ALA A 164 5.04 35.25 19.92
C ALA A 164 5.85 36.57 19.84
N LEU A 165 5.87 37.25 18.68
CA LEU A 165 6.61 38.49 18.47
C LEU A 165 5.80 39.76 18.79
N TRP A 166 4.49 39.64 18.97
CA TRP A 166 3.55 40.75 19.19
C TRP A 166 2.77 40.57 20.50
#